data_AF-A0A538JG68-F1
#
_entry.id   AF-A0A538JG68-F1
#
_cell.length_a   1.000
_cell.length_b   1.000
_cell.length_c   1.000
_cell.angle_alpha   90.00
_cell.angle_beta   90.00
_cell.angle_gamma   90.00
#
_symmetry.space_group_name_H-M   'P 1'
#
loop_
_entity.id
_entity.type
_entity.pdbx_description
1 polymer ?
#
loop_
_entity_poly.entity_id
_entity_poly.type
_entity_poly.pdbx_seq_one_letter_code
_entity_poly.pdbx_strand_id
1 'polypeptide(L)' 'MRVVATDAEGLAVCAGGVEVMTDLVGDVEPGDELLVHAGVALARLGGREADG' A
#
# COMPACT_ATOMS: atom_id res chain seq x y z
N MET A 1 6.78 3.22 2.43
CA MET A 1 5.92 3.05 3.62
C MET A 1 5.53 1.58 3.68
N ARG A 2 5.82 0.85 4.77
CA ARG A 2 5.56 -0.60 4.82
C ARG A 2 4.18 -0.91 5.40
N VAL A 3 3.41 -1.73 4.71
CA VAL A 3 2.11 -2.24 5.15
C VAL A 3 2.31 -3.27 6.26
N VAL A 4 1.56 -3.12 7.36
CA VAL A 4 1.58 -4.07 8.49
C VAL A 4 0.25 -4.81 8.66
N ALA A 5 -0.85 -4.23 8.18
CA ALA A 5 -2.16 -4.87 8.11
C ALA A 5 -3.00 -4.23 6.99
N THR A 6 -4.05 -4.93 6.57
CA THR A 6 -5.06 -4.43 5.64
C THR A 6 -6.45 -4.69 6.22
N ASP A 7 -7.40 -3.84 5.87
CA ASP A 7 -8.80 -4.06 6.18
C ASP A 7 -9.60 -4.53 4.94
N ALA A 8 -10.86 -4.88 5.16
CA ALA A 8 -11.77 -5.32 4.11
C ALA A 8 -12.33 -4.16 3.26
N GLU A 9 -12.04 -2.91 3.63
CA GLU A 9 -12.53 -1.70 2.96
C GLU A 9 -11.49 -1.09 2.02
N GLY A 10 -10.30 -1.71 1.89
CA GLY A 10 -9.24 -1.26 0.97
C GLY A 10 -8.32 -0.20 1.59
N LEU A 11 -8.23 -0.14 2.92
CA LEU A 11 -7.23 0.66 3.61
C LEU A 11 -6.06 -0.21 4.08
N ALA A 12 -4.87 0.32 3.89
CA ALA A 12 -3.64 -0.29 4.40
C ALA A 12 -3.21 0.44 5.68
N VAL A 13 -3.08 -0.32 6.76
CA VAL A 13 -2.43 0.16 7.99
C VAL A 13 -0.93 0.00 7.81
N CYS A 14 -0.22 1.12 7.85
CA CYS A 14 1.21 1.16 7.68
C CYS A 14 1.96 1.35 9.01
N ALA A 15 3.24 0.96 9.03
CA ALA A 15 4.10 1.10 10.21
C ALA A 15 4.04 2.53 10.80
N GLY A 16 3.64 2.66 12.05
CA GLY A 16 3.34 3.94 12.70
C GLY A 16 1.84 4.22 12.91
N GLY A 17 0.97 3.29 12.53
CA GLY A 17 -0.48 3.40 12.74
C GLY A 17 -1.17 4.36 11.76
N VAL A 18 -0.54 4.63 10.62
CA VAL A 18 -1.07 5.52 9.59
C VAL A 18 -1.91 4.71 8.62
N GLU A 19 -3.15 5.14 8.44
CA GLU A 19 -4.05 4.58 7.43
C GLU A 19 -3.77 5.23 6.07
N VAL A 20 -3.70 4.39 5.04
CA VAL A 20 -3.37 4.80 3.68
C VAL A 20 -4.42 4.22 2.73
N MET A 21 -4.96 5.07 1.85
CA MET A 21 -5.89 4.66 0.80
C MET A 21 -5.15 3.99 -0.35
N THR A 22 -5.59 2.81 -0.79
CA THR A 22 -4.88 2.00 -1.80
C THR A 22 -5.59 1.82 -3.14
N ASP A 23 -6.71 2.51 -3.38
CA ASP A 23 -7.50 2.44 -4.62
C ASP A 23 -6.67 2.52 -5.92
N LEU A 24 -5.60 3.33 -5.94
CA LEU A 24 -4.77 3.54 -7.12
C LEU A 24 -3.78 2.39 -7.39
N VAL A 25 -3.45 1.61 -6.37
CA VAL A 25 -2.49 0.50 -6.46
C VAL A 25 -3.16 -0.87 -6.37
N GLY A 26 -4.46 -0.90 -6.07
CA GLY A 26 -5.27 -2.10 -5.94
C GLY A 26 -5.09 -2.78 -4.58
N ASP A 27 -5.35 -4.09 -4.55
CA ASP A 27 -5.11 -4.92 -3.37
C ASP A 27 -3.65 -4.80 -2.93
N VAL A 28 -3.42 -4.76 -1.62
CA VAL A 28 -2.08 -4.80 -1.01
C VAL A 28 -2.06 -5.84 0.09
N GLU A 29 -0.87 -6.27 0.47
CA GLU A 29 -0.66 -7.30 1.49
C GLU A 29 0.33 -6.84 2.56
N PRO A 30 0.21 -7.35 3.80
CA PRO A 30 1.20 -7.07 4.84
C PRO A 30 2.61 -7.44 4.38
N GLY A 31 3.53 -6.46 4.45
CA GLY A 31 4.89 -6.60 3.94
C GLY A 31 5.16 -5.78 2.69
N ASP A 32 4.13 -5.39 1.91
CA ASP A 32 4.30 -4.51 0.76
C ASP A 32 4.93 -3.17 1.15
N GLU A 33 5.77 -2.65 0.27
CA GLU A 33 6.28 -1.29 0.37
C GLU A 33 5.52 -0.40 -0.60
N LEU A 34 4.95 0.69 -0.09
CA LEU A 34 4.17 1.65 -0.87
C LEU A 34 4.86 3.01 -0.93
N LEU A 35 4.79 3.64 -2.10
CA LEU A 35 5.07 5.07 -2.26
C LEU A 35 3.80 5.84 -1.89
N VAL A 36 3.86 6.62 -0.82
CA VAL A 36 2.69 7.31 -0.26
C VAL A 36 2.90 8.82 -0.31
N HIS A 37 1.87 9.54 -0.75
CA HIS A 37 1.82 11.00 -0.72
C HIS A 37 0.44 11.47 -0.25
N ALA A 38 0.40 12.41 0.69
CA ALA A 38 -0.84 12.97 1.24
C ALA A 38 -1.87 11.92 1.71
N GLY A 39 -1.41 10.79 2.28
CA GLY A 39 -2.28 9.71 2.76
C GLY A 39 -2.77 8.73 1.69
N VAL A 40 -2.30 8.86 0.45
CA VAL A 40 -2.71 8.00 -0.68
C VAL A 40 -1.50 7.22 -1.21
N ALA A 41 -1.68 5.93 -1.44
CA ALA A 41 -0.68 5.10 -2.11
C ALA A 41 -0.68 5.38 -3.62
N LEU A 42 0.49 5.72 -4.16
CA LEU A 42 0.69 6.03 -5.57
C LEU A 42 1.29 4.86 -6.35
N ALA A 43 2.13 4.05 -5.70
CA ALA A 43 2.78 2.89 -6.34
C ALA A 43 3.21 1.86 -5.29
N ARG A 44 3.27 0.58 -5.69
CA ARG A 44 3.96 -0.47 -4.92
C ARG A 44 5.43 -0.51 -5.33
N LEU A 45 6.32 -0.44 -4.34
CA LEU A 45 7.76 -0.54 -4.48
C LEU A 45 8.16 -2.01 -4.33
N GLY A 46 8.94 -2.54 -5.28
CA GLY A 46 9.42 -3.93 -5.22
C GLY A 46 8.41 -5.00 -5.65
N GLY A 47 7.23 -4.62 -6.13
CA GLY A 47 6.39 -5.53 -6.92
C GLY A 47 7.16 -5.90 -8.17
N ARG A 48 7.35 -7.21 -8.39
CA ARG A 48 7.92 -7.75 -9.63
C ARG A 48 7.27 -7.01 -10.79
N GLU A 49 8.07 -6.28 -11.56
CA GLU A 49 7.63 -5.56 -12.73
C GLU A 49 6.74 -6.52 -13.52
N ALA A 50 5.49 -6.12 -13.77
CA ALA A 50 4.72 -6.74 -14.83
C ALA A 50 5.39 -6.29 -16.13
N ASP A 51 6.50 -6.95 -16.48
CA ASP A 51 7.06 -6.94 -17.83
C ASP A 51 5.91 -7.30 -18.78
N GLY A 52 5.63 -6.37 -19.70
CA GLY A 52 4.45 -6.38 -20.58
C GLY A 52 4.45 -7.43 -21.67
#